data_AF-A0A239LMC5-F1
#
_entry.id   AF-A0A239LMC5-F1
#
_cell.length_a   1.000
_cell.length_b   1.000
_cell.length_c   1.000
_cell.angle_alpha   90.00
_cell.angle_beta   90.00
_cell.angle_gamma   90.00
#
_symmetry.space_group_name_H-M   'P 1'
#
loop_
_entity.id
_entity.type
_entity.pdbx_description
1 polymer ?
#
loop_
_entity_poly.entity_id
_entity_poly.type
_entity_poly.pdbx_seq_one_letter_code
_entity_poly.pdbx_strand_id
1 'polypeptide(L)'
;MEIDIKGSKGMKRQEVWLIGVQIDIEIEEPEFYFIIIPDEIDKVLLRRKKILMFNKKELCSFLLEDYNIKIENIDSGFINELDFVYKIRDVIDLVKNEGIDRQTVVIDSLNILFDVITSIDIEIPQPYKEILYDFADFLTFDTNISKGLKQVKYSSIDIIDAVYWLNGCMFSNSTFIR
;
A
#
# COMPACT_ATOMS: atom_id res chain seq x y z
N MET A 1 -10.15 0.01 15.57
CA MET A 1 -11.59 -0.20 15.32
C MET A 1 -11.67 -1.52 14.58
N GLU A 2 -12.37 -2.54 15.07
CA GLU A 2 -12.67 -3.70 14.22
C GLU A 2 -13.54 -3.19 13.07
N ILE A 3 -13.28 -3.63 11.84
CA ILE A 3 -14.16 -3.32 10.72
C ILE A 3 -15.45 -4.08 11.00
N ASP A 4 -16.40 -3.41 11.65
CA ASP A 4 -17.79 -3.87 11.74
C ASP A 4 -18.38 -3.63 10.36
N ILE A 5 -18.16 -4.59 9.44
CA ILE A 5 -18.81 -4.61 8.13
C ILE A 5 -20.29 -4.89 8.40
N LYS A 6 -21.00 -3.83 8.81
CA LYS A 6 -22.44 -3.87 9.03
C LYS A 6 -23.12 -4.13 7.69
N GLY A 7 -23.63 -5.34 7.57
CA GLY A 7 -24.61 -5.68 6.55
C GLY A 7 -23.99 -6.40 5.37
N SER A 8 -24.54 -7.58 5.13
CA SER A 8 -24.43 -8.43 3.97
C SER A 8 -24.84 -7.72 2.67
N LYS A 9 -24.07 -6.71 2.25
CA LYS A 9 -24.09 -6.19 0.90
C LYS A 9 -22.98 -6.95 0.17
N GLY A 10 -23.33 -7.68 -0.88
CA GLY A 10 -22.30 -8.29 -1.70
C GLY A 10 -21.42 -7.19 -2.29
N MET A 11 -20.10 -7.36 -2.19
CA MET A 11 -19.12 -6.44 -2.78
C MET A 11 -18.82 -6.87 -4.21
N LYS A 12 -18.48 -5.96 -5.10
CA LYS A 12 -17.94 -6.31 -6.42
C LYS A 12 -16.43 -6.49 -6.30
N ARG A 13 -15.81 -7.28 -7.18
CA ARG A 13 -14.34 -7.45 -7.16
C ARG A 13 -13.57 -6.13 -7.27
N GLN A 14 -14.13 -5.14 -7.99
CA GLN A 14 -13.56 -3.80 -8.13
C GLN A 14 -13.47 -3.04 -6.79
N GLU A 15 -14.24 -3.48 -5.80
CA GLU A 15 -14.34 -2.94 -4.44
C GLU A 15 -13.50 -3.77 -3.45
N VAL A 16 -12.58 -4.59 -3.93
CA VAL A 16 -11.61 -5.33 -3.11
C VAL A 16 -10.29 -5.33 -3.87
N TRP A 17 -9.25 -4.72 -3.32
CA TRP A 17 -7.93 -4.66 -3.94
C TRP A 17 -6.97 -5.60 -3.25
N LEU A 18 -6.30 -6.43 -4.04
CA LEU A 18 -5.21 -7.29 -3.62
C LEU A 18 -3.89 -6.62 -3.98
N ILE A 19 -3.15 -6.20 -2.95
CA ILE A 19 -1.86 -5.52 -3.10
C ILE A 19 -0.75 -6.52 -2.83
N GLY A 20 0.16 -6.69 -3.79
CA GLY A 20 1.42 -7.40 -3.59
C GLY A 20 2.50 -6.45 -3.08
N VAL A 21 3.33 -6.91 -2.15
CA VAL A 21 4.53 -6.21 -1.68
C VAL A 21 5.74 -6.99 -2.14
N GLN A 22 6.57 -6.33 -2.96
CA GLN A 22 7.83 -6.86 -3.46
C GLN A 22 9.00 -6.14 -2.76
N ILE A 23 9.77 -6.89 -1.98
CA ILE A 23 10.93 -6.38 -1.24
C ILE A 23 12.20 -6.58 -2.07
N ASP A 24 12.41 -7.79 -2.56
CA ASP A 24 13.54 -8.14 -3.41
C ASP A 24 13.15 -8.10 -4.89
N ILE A 25 13.89 -7.30 -5.66
CA ILE A 25 13.69 -7.17 -7.12
C ILE A 25 14.13 -8.42 -7.89
N GLU A 26 14.95 -9.28 -7.29
CA GLU A 26 15.38 -10.53 -7.92
C GLU A 26 14.29 -11.60 -7.89
N ILE A 27 13.27 -11.44 -7.04
CA ILE A 27 12.12 -12.32 -6.96
C ILE A 27 11.04 -11.77 -7.88
N GLU A 28 10.57 -12.57 -8.85
CA GLU A 28 9.59 -12.11 -9.85
C GLU A 28 8.22 -11.79 -9.25
N GLU A 29 7.81 -12.57 -8.23
CA GLU A 29 6.50 -12.48 -7.57
C GLU A 29 6.60 -11.73 -6.23
N PRO A 30 5.53 -11.04 -5.78
CA PRO A 30 5.49 -10.44 -4.45
C PRO A 30 5.66 -11.46 -3.32
N GLU A 31 6.47 -11.14 -2.31
CA GLU A 31 6.67 -12.01 -1.14
C GLU A 31 5.53 -11.92 -0.13
N PHE A 32 4.83 -10.79 -0.10
CA PHE A 32 3.68 -10.56 0.78
C PHE A 32 2.51 -9.96 0.03
N TYR A 33 1.34 -10.15 0.60
CA TYR A 33 0.07 -9.67 0.07
C TYR A 33 -0.77 -9.13 1.22
N PHE A 34 -1.58 -8.12 0.94
CA PHE A 34 -2.62 -7.64 1.84
C PHE A 34 -3.82 -7.15 1.03
N ILE A 35 -4.95 -6.98 1.71
CA ILE A 35 -6.22 -6.60 1.08
C ILE A 35 -6.59 -5.19 1.51
N ILE A 36 -6.95 -4.35 0.56
CA ILE A 36 -7.61 -3.06 0.78
C ILE A 36 -9.08 -3.22 0.37
N ILE A 37 -9.99 -2.72 1.19
CA ILE A 37 -11.41 -2.66 0.93
C ILE A 37 -11.77 -1.17 0.80
N PRO A 38 -11.98 -0.68 -0.42
CA PRO A 38 -12.49 0.66 -0.66
C PRO A 38 -13.84 0.92 0.04
N ASP A 39 -13.91 2.05 0.73
CA ASP A 39 -15.09 2.60 1.42
C ASP A 39 -15.04 4.13 1.30
N GLU A 40 -15.69 4.92 2.16
CA GLU A 40 -15.47 6.38 2.22
C GLU A 40 -13.99 6.75 2.45
N ILE A 41 -13.25 5.86 3.11
CA ILE A 41 -11.78 5.89 3.24
C ILE A 41 -11.32 4.46 2.98
N ASP A 42 -10.35 4.29 2.09
CA ASP A 42 -9.77 2.98 1.78
C ASP A 42 -9.20 2.34 3.06
N LYS A 43 -9.66 1.12 3.37
CA LYS A 43 -9.30 0.42 4.61
C LYS A 43 -8.58 -0.88 4.32
N VAL A 44 -7.40 -1.02 4.89
CA VAL A 44 -6.68 -2.29 4.92
C VAL A 44 -7.43 -3.28 5.79
N LEU A 45 -7.50 -4.55 5.38
CA LEU A 45 -8.06 -5.62 6.19
C LEU A 45 -7.18 -5.85 7.44
N LEU A 46 -7.78 -5.71 8.63
CA LEU A 46 -7.08 -5.81 9.90
C LEU A 46 -7.51 -7.02 10.71
N ARG A 47 -6.55 -7.65 11.41
CA ARG A 47 -6.80 -8.62 12.47
C ARG A 47 -6.29 -8.08 13.79
N ARG A 48 -7.18 -7.87 14.78
CA ARG A 48 -6.82 -7.33 16.11
C ARG A 48 -5.99 -6.04 16.01
N LYS A 49 -6.42 -5.10 15.17
CA LYS A 49 -5.75 -3.82 14.85
C LYS A 49 -4.37 -3.94 14.18
N LYS A 50 -4.01 -5.10 13.66
CA LYS A 50 -2.79 -5.30 12.86
C LYS A 50 -3.14 -5.58 11.41
N ILE A 51 -2.31 -5.14 10.49
CA ILE A 51 -2.46 -5.41 9.06
C ILE A 51 -2.41 -6.92 8.84
N LEU A 52 -3.38 -7.45 8.11
CA LEU A 52 -3.39 -8.85 7.76
C LEU A 52 -2.56 -9.08 6.50
N MET A 53 -1.31 -9.50 6.70
CA MET A 53 -0.42 -9.89 5.60
C MET A 53 -0.38 -11.40 5.43
N PHE A 54 -0.22 -11.86 4.19
CA PHE A 54 -0.09 -13.27 3.85
C PHE A 54 0.92 -13.46 2.72
N ASN A 55 1.46 -14.67 2.55
CA ASN A 55 2.56 -14.95 1.61
C ASN A 55 2.15 -15.80 0.40
N LYS A 56 0.86 -16.10 0.27
CA LYS A 56 0.29 -16.88 -0.83
C LYS A 56 -0.98 -16.21 -1.29
N LYS A 57 -0.97 -15.75 -2.53
CA LYS A 57 -2.06 -15.07 -3.22
C LYS A 57 -3.40 -15.80 -3.08
N GLU A 58 -3.38 -17.13 -3.09
CA GLU A 58 -4.55 -18.02 -2.98
C GLU A 58 -5.26 -17.92 -1.62
N LEU A 59 -4.61 -17.40 -0.58
CA LEU A 59 -5.23 -17.17 0.72
C LEU A 59 -6.23 -16.01 0.70
N CYS A 60 -6.23 -15.16 -0.33
CA CYS A 60 -7.13 -14.01 -0.44
C CYS A 60 -8.61 -14.43 -0.28
N SER A 61 -9.07 -15.39 -1.09
CA SER A 61 -10.46 -15.86 -1.04
C SER A 61 -10.83 -16.44 0.33
N PHE A 62 -9.93 -17.24 0.93
CA PHE A 62 -10.13 -17.81 2.25
C PHE A 62 -10.27 -16.73 3.33
N LEU A 63 -9.44 -15.69 3.29
CA LEU A 63 -9.48 -14.60 4.25
C LEU A 63 -10.74 -13.74 4.07
N LEU A 64 -11.17 -13.47 2.84
CA LEU A 64 -12.43 -12.76 2.60
C LEU A 64 -13.62 -13.53 3.18
N GLU A 65 -13.65 -14.86 3.00
CA GLU A 65 -14.68 -15.73 3.58
C GLU A 65 -14.63 -15.74 5.12
N ASP A 66 -13.45 -15.87 5.74
CA ASP A 66 -13.28 -15.85 7.21
C ASP A 66 -13.79 -14.54 7.84
N TYR A 67 -13.69 -13.43 7.11
CA TYR A 67 -14.19 -12.11 7.52
C TYR A 67 -15.64 -11.84 7.06
N ASN A 68 -16.35 -12.85 6.53
CA ASN A 68 -17.71 -12.76 6.00
C ASN A 68 -17.88 -11.71 4.88
N ILE A 69 -16.82 -11.42 4.13
CA ILE A 69 -16.85 -10.54 2.96
C ILE A 69 -17.23 -11.38 1.75
N LYS A 70 -18.43 -11.15 1.23
CA LYS A 70 -18.93 -11.86 0.04
C LYS A 70 -18.72 -10.98 -1.19
N ILE A 71 -17.94 -11.46 -2.15
CA ILE A 71 -17.85 -10.81 -3.46
C ILE A 71 -18.93 -11.42 -4.38
N GLU A 72 -19.73 -10.58 -5.04
CA GLU A 72 -20.74 -10.96 -6.03
C GLU A 72 -20.07 -11.38 -7.34
N ASN A 73 -20.59 -12.44 -7.96
CA ASN A 73 -20.14 -12.93 -9.28
C ASN A 73 -18.64 -13.26 -9.35
N ILE A 74 -18.11 -13.96 -8.34
CA ILE A 74 -16.75 -14.49 -8.40
C ILE A 74 -16.73 -15.71 -9.34
N ASP A 75 -16.09 -15.58 -10.49
CA ASP A 75 -15.35 -16.72 -11.03
C ASP A 75 -14.08 -16.86 -10.19
N SER A 76 -13.84 -18.05 -9.64
CA SER A 76 -12.81 -18.33 -8.62
C SER A 76 -11.36 -17.96 -9.01
N GLY A 77 -11.10 -17.66 -10.30
CA GLY A 77 -9.81 -17.17 -10.77
C GLY A 77 -9.60 -15.65 -10.60
N PHE A 78 -10.68 -14.88 -10.52
CA PHE A 78 -10.64 -13.40 -10.58
C PHE A 78 -10.20 -12.73 -9.27
N ILE A 79 -10.38 -13.41 -8.12
CA ILE A 79 -9.91 -12.91 -6.80
C ILE A 79 -8.38 -12.94 -6.70
N ASN A 80 -7.72 -13.77 -7.51
CA ASN A 80 -6.28 -13.85 -7.44
C ASN A 80 -5.62 -12.68 -8.16
N GLU A 81 -6.18 -12.02 -9.17
CA GLU A 81 -5.43 -10.96 -9.88
C GLU A 81 -4.95 -9.84 -8.93
N LEU A 82 -3.71 -9.36 -9.14
CA LEU A 82 -3.14 -8.27 -8.34
C LEU A 82 -3.61 -6.95 -8.91
N ASP A 83 -4.13 -6.08 -8.05
CA ASP A 83 -4.52 -4.73 -8.45
C ASP A 83 -3.29 -3.82 -8.51
N PHE A 84 -2.31 -4.05 -7.64
CA PHE A 84 -1.05 -3.32 -7.62
C PHE A 84 0.08 -4.16 -7.02
N VAL A 85 1.31 -3.88 -7.46
CA VAL A 85 2.53 -4.42 -6.84
C VAL A 85 3.37 -3.26 -6.33
N TYR A 86 3.42 -3.15 -5.01
CA TYR A 86 4.28 -2.20 -4.33
C TYR A 86 5.72 -2.73 -4.29
N LYS A 87 6.57 -2.14 -5.13
CA LYS A 87 7.99 -2.49 -5.26
C LYS A 87 8.84 -1.52 -4.47
N ILE A 88 9.21 -1.91 -3.25
CA ILE A 88 9.94 -1.03 -2.32
C ILE A 88 11.23 -0.53 -2.98
N ARG A 89 12.00 -1.45 -3.57
CA ARG A 89 13.30 -1.12 -4.18
C ARG A 89 13.17 -0.16 -5.36
N ASP A 90 12.18 -0.34 -6.23
CA ASP A 90 11.98 0.56 -7.38
C ASP A 90 11.69 1.99 -6.93
N VAL A 91 10.87 2.16 -5.88
CA VAL A 91 10.61 3.48 -5.30
C VAL A 91 11.89 4.11 -4.76
N ILE A 92 12.66 3.35 -3.96
CA ILE A 92 13.91 3.85 -3.37
C ILE A 92 14.93 4.20 -4.47
N ASP A 93 15.09 3.35 -5.49
CA ASP A 93 16.04 3.58 -6.58
C ASP A 93 15.61 4.76 -7.46
N LEU A 94 14.32 4.95 -7.74
CA LEU A 94 13.82 6.11 -8.47
C LEU A 94 14.09 7.41 -7.72
N VAL A 95 13.81 7.44 -6.41
CA VAL A 95 14.06 8.62 -5.57
C VAL A 95 15.54 8.90 -5.45
N LYS A 96 16.35 7.88 -5.18
CA LYS A 96 17.80 7.99 -5.01
C LYS A 96 18.51 8.50 -6.27
N ASN A 97 18.08 8.04 -7.44
CA ASN A 97 18.66 8.43 -8.72
C ASN A 97 18.02 9.71 -9.29
N GLU A 98 17.11 10.34 -8.55
CA GLU A 98 16.35 11.53 -8.98
C GLU A 98 15.70 11.37 -10.36
N GLY A 99 15.13 10.20 -10.61
CA GLY A 99 14.62 9.79 -11.92
C GLY A 99 13.32 10.47 -12.36
N ILE A 100 12.71 9.93 -13.42
CA ILE A 100 11.36 10.32 -13.86
C ILE A 100 10.42 9.17 -13.53
N ASP A 101 9.39 9.45 -12.74
CA ASP A 101 8.36 8.50 -12.35
C ASP A 101 7.29 8.30 -13.44
N ARG A 102 7.70 7.73 -14.58
CA ARG A 102 6.87 7.66 -15.79
C ARG A 102 5.61 6.81 -15.64
N GLN A 103 5.60 5.90 -14.66
CA GLN A 103 4.53 4.95 -14.43
C GLN A 103 3.86 5.18 -13.07
N THR A 104 3.99 6.39 -12.50
CA THR A 104 3.39 6.79 -11.22
C THR A 104 3.73 5.84 -10.05
N VAL A 105 4.83 5.10 -10.15
CA VAL A 105 5.24 4.06 -9.20
C VAL A 105 5.46 4.66 -7.82
N VAL A 106 6.09 5.83 -7.74
CA VAL A 106 6.40 6.47 -6.46
C VAL A 106 5.12 7.00 -5.81
N ILE A 107 4.30 7.74 -6.57
CA ILE A 107 3.08 8.34 -6.01
C ILE A 107 2.04 7.29 -5.63
N ASP A 108 1.83 6.26 -6.46
CA ASP A 108 0.88 5.17 -6.17
C ASP A 108 1.32 4.39 -4.92
N SER A 109 2.62 4.16 -4.78
CA SER A 109 3.19 3.54 -3.58
C SER A 109 3.00 4.39 -2.33
N LEU A 110 3.17 5.70 -2.42
CA LEU A 110 2.96 6.62 -1.29
C LEU A 110 1.49 6.63 -0.86
N ASN A 111 0.56 6.68 -1.82
CA ASN A 111 -0.88 6.64 -1.53
C ASN A 111 -1.25 5.35 -0.79
N ILE A 112 -0.79 4.19 -1.28
CA ILE A 112 -1.01 2.91 -0.61
C ILE A 112 -0.45 2.92 0.82
N LEU A 113 0.76 3.44 1.01
CA LEU A 113 1.34 3.53 2.37
C LEU A 113 0.53 4.48 3.27
N PHE A 114 0.01 5.58 2.75
CA PHE A 114 -0.87 6.47 3.52
C PHE A 114 -2.17 5.79 3.94
N ASP A 115 -2.81 5.02 3.05
CA ASP A 115 -4.01 4.26 3.36
C ASP A 115 -3.74 3.18 4.42
N VAL A 116 -2.58 2.53 4.31
CA VAL A 116 -2.10 1.54 5.29
C VAL A 116 -1.90 2.17 6.66
N ILE A 117 -1.15 3.27 6.75
CA ILE A 117 -0.88 3.95 8.03
C ILE A 117 -2.16 4.49 8.66
N THR A 118 -3.04 5.07 7.85
CA THR A 118 -4.34 5.57 8.30
C THR A 118 -5.20 4.43 8.87
N SER A 119 -5.18 3.25 8.21
CA SER A 119 -5.93 2.07 8.65
C SER A 119 -5.49 1.55 10.03
N ILE A 120 -4.20 1.61 10.34
CA ILE A 120 -3.66 1.16 11.64
C ILE A 120 -3.65 2.24 12.72
N ASP A 121 -4.18 3.44 12.44
CA ASP A 121 -4.29 4.54 13.41
C ASP A 121 -2.94 4.95 14.02
N ILE A 122 -1.90 4.99 13.18
CA ILE A 122 -0.55 5.45 13.56
C ILE A 122 -0.33 6.87 13.06
N GLU A 123 0.07 7.75 13.97
CA GLU A 123 0.45 9.11 13.62
C GLU A 123 1.84 9.14 12.95
N ILE A 124 1.91 9.71 11.75
CA ILE A 124 3.17 9.97 11.06
C ILE A 124 3.87 11.13 11.79
N PRO A 125 5.14 10.97 12.23
CA PRO A 125 5.91 12.06 12.81
C PRO A 125 5.90 13.28 11.90
N GLN A 126 5.66 14.46 12.49
CA GLN A 126 5.49 15.71 11.75
C GLN A 126 6.57 15.96 10.68
N PRO A 127 7.87 15.74 10.93
CA PRO A 127 8.90 15.94 9.89
C PRO A 127 8.68 15.04 8.67
N TYR A 128 8.38 13.75 8.87
CA TYR A 128 8.13 12.82 7.78
C TYR A 128 6.81 13.11 7.08
N LYS A 129 5.79 13.53 7.82
CA LYS A 129 4.51 13.93 7.27
C LYS A 129 4.69 15.08 6.27
N GLU A 130 5.35 16.16 6.66
CA GLU A 130 5.61 17.29 5.75
C GLU A 130 6.38 16.84 4.50
N ILE A 131 7.47 16.10 4.69
CA ILE A 131 8.30 15.56 3.61
C ILE A 131 7.48 14.74 2.60
N LEU A 132 6.69 13.79 3.09
CA LEU A 132 5.96 12.84 2.26
C LEU A 132 4.77 13.49 1.54
N TYR A 133 4.02 14.36 2.22
CA TYR A 133 2.85 15.02 1.64
C TYR A 133 3.25 16.06 0.59
N ASP A 134 4.25 16.91 0.86
CA ASP A 134 4.71 17.91 -0.12
C ASP A 134 5.30 17.22 -1.37
N PHE A 135 6.01 16.11 -1.18
CA PHE A 135 6.57 15.34 -2.29
C PHE A 135 5.47 14.63 -3.10
N ALA A 136 4.48 14.03 -2.43
CA ALA A 136 3.34 13.39 -3.09
C ALA A 136 2.49 14.41 -3.87
N ASP A 137 2.25 15.60 -3.29
CA ASP A 137 1.53 16.69 -3.96
C ASP A 137 2.27 17.13 -5.22
N PHE A 138 3.60 17.29 -5.15
CA PHE A 138 4.40 17.59 -6.34
C PHE A 138 4.27 16.49 -7.41
N LEU A 139 4.43 15.23 -7.04
CA LEU A 139 4.38 14.09 -7.98
C LEU A 139 3.01 13.91 -8.64
N THR A 140 1.94 14.42 -8.02
CA THR A 140 0.60 14.45 -8.60
C THR A 140 0.53 15.30 -9.88
N PHE A 141 1.38 16.33 -10.00
CA PHE A 141 1.40 17.26 -11.14
C PHE A 141 2.62 17.10 -12.05
N ASP A 142 3.73 16.59 -11.52
CA ASP A 142 4.99 16.46 -12.27
C ASP A 142 5.78 15.23 -11.82
N THR A 143 6.07 14.33 -12.77
CA THR A 143 6.76 13.06 -12.49
C THR A 143 8.28 13.19 -12.40
N ASN A 144 8.84 14.39 -12.54
CA ASN A 144 10.29 14.62 -12.47
C ASN A 144 10.76 14.79 -11.01
N ILE A 145 11.35 13.73 -10.45
CA ILE A 145 11.78 13.70 -9.05
C ILE A 145 12.86 14.75 -8.76
N SER A 146 13.87 14.91 -9.63
CA SER A 146 14.93 15.92 -9.42
C SER A 146 14.37 17.34 -9.32
N LYS A 147 13.33 17.65 -10.12
CA LYS A 147 12.63 18.93 -10.03
C LYS A 147 11.84 19.05 -8.72
N GLY A 148 11.16 17.97 -8.33
CA GLY A 148 10.43 17.89 -7.06
C GLY A 148 11.31 18.20 -5.87
N LEU A 149 12.42 17.48 -5.71
CA LEU A 149 13.38 17.65 -4.61
C LEU A 149 13.87 19.10 -4.47
N LYS A 150 14.14 19.79 -5.60
CA LYS A 150 14.54 21.21 -5.61
C LYS A 150 13.42 22.14 -5.16
N GLN A 151 12.17 21.82 -5.49
CA GLN A 151 11.02 22.65 -5.18
C GLN A 151 10.59 22.50 -3.71
N VAL A 152 10.53 21.26 -3.21
CA VAL A 152 10.13 20.97 -1.83
C VAL A 152 11.26 21.16 -0.81
N LYS A 153 12.50 21.39 -1.29
CA LYS A 153 13.71 21.62 -0.47
C LYS A 153 14.10 20.45 0.43
N TYR A 154 13.75 19.23 0.03
CA TYR A 154 14.17 18.00 0.68
C TYR A 154 15.25 17.30 -0.16
N SER A 155 16.16 16.61 0.51
CA SER A 155 17.12 15.73 -0.16
C SER A 155 16.46 14.39 -0.50
N SER A 156 17.04 13.64 -1.44
CA SER A 156 16.60 12.27 -1.71
C SER A 156 16.70 11.38 -0.47
N ILE A 157 17.67 11.64 0.42
CA ILE A 157 17.84 10.90 1.68
C ILE A 157 16.66 11.15 2.61
N ASP A 158 16.20 12.39 2.74
CA ASP A 158 15.05 12.72 3.60
C ASP A 158 13.79 11.97 3.17
N ILE A 159 13.55 11.89 1.86
CA ILE A 159 12.42 11.16 1.27
C ILE A 159 12.58 9.64 1.51
N ILE A 160 13.77 9.10 1.26
CA ILE A 160 14.08 7.69 1.45
C ILE A 160 13.89 7.27 2.91
N ASP A 161 14.37 8.07 3.85
CA ASP A 161 14.21 7.81 5.28
C ASP A 161 12.74 7.81 5.70
N ALA A 162 11.95 8.75 5.17
CA ALA A 162 10.51 8.81 5.42
C ALA A 162 9.77 7.59 4.82
N VAL A 163 10.14 7.16 3.60
CA VAL A 163 9.60 5.94 2.98
C VAL A 163 9.98 4.69 3.78
N TYR A 164 11.22 4.58 4.25
CA TYR A 164 11.64 3.48 5.13
C TYR A 164 10.87 3.47 6.44
N TRP A 165 10.59 4.64 7.01
CA TRP A 165 9.78 4.73 8.22
C TRP A 165 8.36 4.19 7.98
N LEU A 166 7.68 4.60 6.89
CA LEU A 166 6.35 4.08 6.52
C LEU A 166 6.35 2.56 6.38
N ASN A 167 7.35 2.00 5.68
CA ASN A 167 7.52 0.57 5.52
C ASN A 167 7.74 -0.14 6.86
N GLY A 168 8.63 0.39 7.69
CA GLY A 168 8.90 -0.14 9.03
C GLY A 168 7.63 -0.18 9.88
N CYS A 169 6.81 0.87 9.83
CA CYS A 169 5.52 0.93 10.50
C CYS A 169 4.55 -0.11 9.97
N MET A 170 4.41 -0.26 8.64
CA MET A 170 3.59 -1.29 8.02
C MET A 170 4.00 -2.70 8.51
N PHE A 171 5.27 -3.07 8.36
CA PHE A 171 5.73 -4.42 8.72
C PHE A 171 5.67 -4.71 10.22
N SER A 172 6.04 -3.74 11.07
CA SER A 172 6.00 -3.91 12.54
C SER A 172 4.57 -4.04 13.09
N ASN A 173 3.58 -3.49 12.38
CA ASN A 173 2.17 -3.56 12.73
C ASN A 173 1.38 -4.59 11.92
N SER A 174 2.07 -5.56 11.32
CA SER A 174 1.46 -6.66 10.58
C SER A 174 1.33 -7.93 11.42
N THR A 175 0.33 -8.74 11.07
CA THR A 175 0.21 -10.15 11.46
C THR A 175 0.29 -10.98 10.20
N PHE A 176 1.17 -11.98 10.20
CA PHE A 176 1.42 -12.82 9.03
C PHE A 176 0.64 -14.13 9.10
N ILE A 177 -0.04 -14.46 8.01
CA ILE A 177 -0.66 -15.75 7.74
C ILE A 177 0.18 -16.48 6.69
N ARG A 178 0.33 -17.80 6.84
CA ARG A 178 1.17 -18.66 5.99
C ARG A 178 0.39 -19.86 5.46
#